data_AF-A0A8S1RT74-F1
#
_entry.id   AF-A0A8S1RT74-F1
#
_cell.length_a   1.000
_cell.length_b   1.000
_cell.length_c   1.000
_cell.angle_alpha   90.00
_cell.angle_beta   90.00
_cell.angle_gamma   90.00
#
_symmetry.space_group_name_H-M   'P 1'
#
loop_
_entity.id
_entity.type
_entity.pdbx_description
1 polymer ?
#
loop_
_entity_poly.entity_id
_entity_poly.type
_entity_poly.pdbx_seq_one_letter_code
_entity_poly.pdbx_strand_id
1 'polypeptide(L)'
;MAVLSVHAYFLFQHFKGQKQNLNISKQKNEQHEGVCLLKKLLFIFILISLQEYDIFQCTMITLLNFGYIGYLLSIKQYMPKIEFFGLIWTEAPVMLVTFTSLVYCRDFSGYLTSDQQTDLGFGQIGIFILGLLGPLIQLGFKLSRDLQQCYQKNKQKPELL
;
A
#
# COMPACT_ATOMS: atom_id res chain seq x y z
N MET A 1 -20.85 -3.65 -13.37
CA MET A 1 -20.69 -5.07 -12.96
C MET A 1 -19.80 -5.89 -13.90
N ALA A 2 -19.86 -5.75 -15.23
CA ALA A 2 -19.09 -6.57 -16.17
C ALA A 2 -17.55 -6.46 -16.02
N VAL A 3 -17.02 -5.25 -15.75
CA VAL A 3 -15.56 -4.99 -15.66
C VAL A 3 -14.89 -5.70 -14.47
N LEU A 4 -15.62 -5.85 -13.35
CA LEU A 4 -15.16 -6.58 -12.17
C LEU A 4 -15.04 -8.09 -12.43
N SER A 5 -15.94 -8.65 -13.24
CA SER A 5 -15.91 -10.08 -13.60
C SER A 5 -14.72 -10.42 -14.49
N VAL A 6 -14.32 -9.52 -15.39
CA VAL A 6 -13.17 -9.70 -16.28
C VAL A 6 -11.86 -9.64 -15.50
N HIS A 7 -11.75 -8.72 -14.54
CA HIS A 7 -10.58 -8.64 -13.66
C HIS A 7 -10.46 -9.85 -12.74
N ALA A 8 -11.57 -10.31 -12.16
CA ALA A 8 -11.59 -11.53 -11.34
C ALA A 8 -11.20 -12.78 -12.16
N TYR A 9 -11.67 -12.87 -13.41
CA TYR A 9 -11.32 -13.96 -14.32
C TYR A 9 -9.83 -13.95 -14.71
N PHE A 10 -9.28 -12.77 -15.00
CA PHE A 10 -7.86 -12.61 -15.34
C PHE A 10 -6.94 -12.98 -14.15
N LEU A 11 -7.35 -12.60 -12.94
CA LEU A 11 -6.65 -12.98 -11.71
C LEU A 11 -6.68 -14.50 -11.47
N PHE A 12 -7.83 -15.14 -11.69
CA PHE A 12 -7.97 -16.59 -11.51
C PHE A 12 -7.11 -17.39 -12.50
N GLN A 13 -6.97 -16.89 -13.73
CA GLN A 13 -6.06 -17.44 -14.75
C GLN A 13 -4.59 -17.32 -14.33
N HIS A 14 -4.18 -16.16 -13.80
CA HIS A 14 -2.81 -15.92 -13.35
C HIS A 14 -2.39 -16.87 -12.23
N PHE A 15 -3.29 -17.13 -11.26
CA PHE A 15 -3.03 -18.07 -10.16
C PHE A 15 -2.94 -19.53 -10.59
N LYS A 16 -3.61 -19.93 -11.69
CA LYS A 16 -3.63 -21.33 -12.14
C LYS A 16 -2.33 -21.77 -12.83
N GLY A 17 -1.53 -20.83 -13.33
CA GLY A 17 -0.30 -21.09 -14.09
C GLY A 17 0.95 -21.41 -13.26
N GLN A 18 0.97 -21.16 -11.94
CA GLN A 18 2.17 -21.28 -11.10
C GLN A 18 2.31 -22.61 -10.34
N LYS A 19 2.01 -23.73 -10.99
CA LYS A 19 2.30 -25.06 -10.42
C LYS A 19 3.62 -25.61 -10.99
N GLN A 20 4.76 -25.25 -10.41
CA GLN A 20 5.95 -26.14 -10.28
C GLN A 20 7.09 -25.47 -9.49
N ASN A 21 7.61 -26.21 -8.48
CA ASN A 21 8.82 -25.95 -7.70
C ASN A 21 9.00 -24.52 -7.14
N LEU A 22 8.18 -24.16 -6.14
CA LEU A 22 8.25 -22.87 -5.49
C LEU A 22 9.14 -22.90 -4.23
N ASN A 23 10.23 -22.14 -4.31
CA ASN A 23 10.99 -21.70 -3.15
C ASN A 23 10.04 -20.95 -2.18
N ILE A 24 10.08 -21.27 -0.88
CA ILE A 24 9.12 -20.78 0.13
C ILE A 24 9.02 -19.24 0.11
N SER A 25 10.12 -18.55 -0.20
CA SER A 25 10.16 -17.09 -0.35
C SER A 25 9.33 -16.56 -1.53
N LYS A 26 9.36 -17.24 -2.69
CA LYS A 26 8.54 -16.87 -3.87
C LYS A 26 7.05 -17.06 -3.59
N GLN A 27 6.69 -18.19 -3.00
CA GLN A 27 5.29 -18.48 -2.65
C GLN A 27 4.72 -17.45 -1.65
N LYS A 28 5.52 -17.03 -0.65
CA LYS A 28 5.11 -15.98 0.30
C LYS A 28 4.96 -14.62 -0.38
N ASN A 29 5.79 -14.31 -1.37
CA ASN A 29 5.68 -13.08 -2.14
C ASN A 29 4.41 -13.05 -3.01
N GLU A 30 4.09 -14.15 -3.68
CA GLU A 30 2.84 -14.31 -4.45
C GLU A 30 1.59 -14.25 -3.56
N GLN A 31 1.64 -14.88 -2.38
CA GLN A 31 0.58 -14.76 -1.38
C GLN A 31 0.38 -13.32 -0.93
N HIS A 32 1.47 -12.58 -0.71
CA HIS A 32 1.42 -11.18 -0.35
C HIS A 32 0.80 -10.33 -1.46
N GLU A 33 1.17 -10.56 -2.71
CA GLU A 33 0.60 -9.87 -3.87
C GLU A 33 -0.91 -10.14 -4.01
N GLY A 34 -1.33 -11.40 -3.81
CA GLY A 34 -2.75 -11.77 -3.76
C GLY A 34 -3.51 -11.05 -2.64
N VAL A 35 -2.94 -10.97 -1.44
CA VAL A 35 -3.55 -10.23 -0.31
C VAL A 35 -3.61 -8.73 -0.59
N CYS A 36 -2.58 -8.15 -1.23
CA CYS A 36 -2.57 -6.75 -1.63
C CYS A 36 -3.69 -6.44 -2.64
N LEU A 37 -3.87 -7.32 -3.63
CA LEU A 37 -4.97 -7.19 -4.61
C LEU A 37 -6.33 -7.34 -3.95
N LEU A 38 -6.50 -8.34 -3.08
CA LEU A 38 -7.74 -8.54 -2.34
C LEU A 38 -8.08 -7.31 -1.48
N LYS A 39 -7.09 -6.74 -0.79
CA LYS A 39 -7.26 -5.50 -0.03
C LYS A 39 -7.76 -4.37 -0.93
N LYS A 40 -7.15 -4.14 -2.09
CA LYS A 40 -7.58 -3.09 -3.02
C LYS A 40 -9.02 -3.30 -3.49
N LEU A 41 -9.41 -4.54 -3.77
CA LEU A 41 -10.78 -4.88 -4.14
C LEU A 41 -11.76 -4.62 -3.00
N LEU A 42 -11.42 -5.04 -1.77
CA LEU A 42 -12.22 -4.78 -0.58
C LEU A 42 -12.35 -3.28 -0.30
N PHE A 43 -11.27 -2.52 -0.47
CA PHE A 43 -11.27 -1.07 -0.32
C PHE A 43 -12.26 -0.41 -1.29
N ILE A 44 -12.20 -0.76 -2.58
CA ILE A 44 -13.15 -0.25 -3.59
C ILE A 44 -14.58 -0.70 -3.27
N PHE A 45 -14.77 -1.94 -2.85
CA PHE A 45 -16.08 -2.46 -2.48
C PHE A 45 -16.70 -1.71 -1.30
N ILE A 46 -15.90 -1.43 -0.26
CA ILE A 46 -16.31 -0.63 0.89
C ILE A 46 -16.67 0.79 0.46
N LEU A 47 -15.85 1.42 -0.39
CA LEU A 47 -16.12 2.76 -0.90
C LEU A 47 -17.47 2.85 -1.62
N ILE A 48 -17.77 1.89 -2.49
CA ILE A 48 -19.02 1.87 -3.26
C ILE A 48 -20.22 1.52 -2.37
N SER A 49 -20.08 0.52 -1.49
CA SER A 49 -21.23 -0.01 -0.74
C SER A 49 -21.64 0.86 0.45
N LEU A 50 -20.72 1.65 1.01
CA LEU A 50 -20.94 2.49 2.19
C LEU A 50 -20.86 3.99 1.87
N GLN A 51 -21.05 4.39 0.61
CA GLN A 51 -20.96 5.79 0.19
C GLN A 51 -21.95 6.72 0.91
N GLU A 52 -23.08 6.21 1.39
CA GLU A 52 -24.09 6.98 2.13
C GLU A 52 -23.82 7.05 3.66
N TYR A 53 -22.84 6.27 4.15
CA TYR A 53 -22.56 6.10 5.57
C TYR A 53 -21.09 6.40 5.90
N ASP A 54 -20.72 7.69 5.90
CA ASP A 54 -19.34 8.18 6.03
C ASP A 54 -18.56 7.56 7.22
N ILE A 55 -19.21 7.47 8.40
CA ILE A 55 -18.59 6.92 9.62
C ILE A 55 -18.28 5.43 9.45
N PHE A 56 -19.24 4.66 8.94
CA PHE A 56 -19.07 3.24 8.70
C PHE A 56 -18.03 2.99 7.62
N GLN A 57 -18.01 3.80 6.56
CA GLN A 57 -17.03 3.74 5.50
C GLN A 57 -15.61 3.98 6.04
N CYS A 58 -15.39 5.07 6.77
CA CYS A 58 -14.08 5.41 7.35
C CYS A 58 -13.61 4.34 8.35
N THR A 59 -14.52 3.83 9.18
CA THR A 59 -14.21 2.79 10.17
C THR A 59 -13.84 1.47 9.50
N MET A 60 -14.60 1.03 8.49
CA MET A 60 -14.32 -0.20 7.74
C MET A 60 -13.00 -0.12 6.96
N ILE A 61 -12.70 1.02 6.36
CA ILE A 61 -11.40 1.24 5.70
C ILE A 61 -10.25 1.21 6.73
N THR A 62 -10.44 1.84 7.88
CA THR A 62 -9.44 1.82 8.96
C THR A 62 -9.19 0.40 9.45
N LEU A 63 -10.24 -0.38 9.68
CA LEU A 63 -10.14 -1.79 10.06
C LEU A 63 -9.47 -2.65 8.98
N LEU A 64 -9.79 -2.43 7.71
CA LEU A 64 -9.15 -3.12 6.58
C LEU A 64 -7.64 -2.85 6.56
N ASN A 65 -7.24 -1.58 6.75
CA ASN A 65 -5.84 -1.20 6.84
C ASN A 65 -5.16 -1.82 8.08
N PHE A 66 -5.85 -1.89 9.21
CA PHE A 66 -5.32 -2.50 10.44
C PHE A 66 -5.11 -3.99 10.28
N GLY A 67 -6.09 -4.71 9.71
CA GLY A 67 -5.96 -6.12 9.38
C GLY A 67 -4.80 -6.38 8.42
N TYR A 68 -4.60 -5.49 7.44
CA TYR A 68 -3.46 -5.59 6.52
C TYR A 68 -2.10 -5.39 7.22
N ILE A 69 -1.96 -4.39 8.10
CA ILE A 69 -0.73 -4.22 8.89
C ILE A 69 -0.48 -5.45 9.78
N GLY A 70 -1.52 -6.01 10.41
CA GLY A 70 -1.41 -7.26 11.16
C GLY A 70 -0.92 -8.43 10.32
N TYR A 71 -1.41 -8.55 9.08
CA TYR A 71 -0.91 -9.53 8.11
C TYR A 71 0.57 -9.31 7.77
N LEU A 72 0.97 -8.06 7.48
CA LEU A 72 2.37 -7.72 7.19
C LEU A 72 3.30 -8.10 8.34
N LEU A 73 2.91 -7.81 9.58
CA LEU A 73 3.66 -8.18 10.77
C LEU A 73 3.84 -9.70 10.89
N SER A 74 2.84 -10.47 10.47
CA SER A 74 2.87 -11.94 10.47
C SER A 74 3.84 -12.51 9.42
N ILE A 75 4.06 -11.80 8.31
CA ILE A 75 4.99 -12.22 7.25
C ILE A 75 6.36 -11.54 7.33
N LYS A 76 6.62 -10.68 8.32
CA LYS A 76 7.84 -9.85 8.41
C LYS A 76 9.15 -10.63 8.27
N GLN A 77 9.18 -11.89 8.71
CA GLN A 77 10.38 -12.73 8.71
C GLN A 77 10.81 -13.15 7.30
N TYR A 78 9.88 -13.11 6.34
CA TYR A 78 10.10 -13.56 4.96
C TYR A 78 10.38 -12.41 3.99
N MET A 79 10.34 -11.16 4.46
CA MET A 79 10.49 -9.95 3.64
C MET A 79 11.78 -9.21 4.01
N PRO A 80 12.49 -8.60 3.03
CA PRO A 80 13.63 -7.75 3.32
C PRO A 80 13.19 -6.58 4.22
N LYS A 81 13.98 -6.27 5.26
CA LYS A 81 13.65 -5.23 6.24
C LYS A 81 13.31 -3.87 5.59
N ILE A 82 14.02 -3.52 4.51
CA ILE A 82 13.82 -2.27 3.77
C ILE A 82 12.47 -2.25 3.05
N GLU A 83 12.08 -3.37 2.44
CA GLU A 83 10.79 -3.51 1.75
C GLU A 83 9.65 -3.47 2.75
N PHE A 84 9.77 -4.22 3.85
CA PHE A 84 8.80 -4.20 4.94
C PHE A 84 8.63 -2.80 5.53
N PHE A 85 9.74 -2.11 5.81
CA PHE A 85 9.69 -0.76 6.38
C PHE A 85 8.99 0.22 5.43
N GLY A 86 9.31 0.20 4.14
CA GLY A 86 8.64 1.09 3.19
C GLY A 86 7.15 0.77 3.04
N LEU A 87 6.76 -0.50 3.14
CA LEU A 87 5.34 -0.87 3.10
C LEU A 87 4.58 -0.39 4.34
N ILE A 88 5.17 -0.49 5.53
CA ILE A 88 4.56 0.07 6.75
C ILE A 88 4.54 1.60 6.68
N TRP A 89 5.61 2.20 6.15
CA TRP A 89 5.73 3.65 6.00
C TRP A 89 4.71 4.25 5.03
N THR A 90 4.25 3.50 4.02
CA THR A 90 3.16 3.95 3.14
C THR A 90 1.79 3.73 3.76
N GLU A 91 1.60 2.61 4.46
CA GLU A 91 0.29 2.21 4.98
C GLU A 91 -0.10 2.94 6.27
N ALA A 92 0.86 3.25 7.14
CA ALA A 92 0.58 3.94 8.39
C ALA A 92 0.03 5.37 8.19
N PRO A 93 0.56 6.20 7.27
CA PRO A 93 -0.03 7.50 6.92
C PRO A 93 -1.45 7.39 6.37
N VAL A 94 -1.71 6.43 5.49
CA VAL A 94 -3.05 6.19 4.93
C VAL A 94 -4.04 5.84 6.03
N MET A 95 -3.65 5.00 6.98
CA MET A 95 -4.46 4.65 8.14
C MET A 95 -4.73 5.88 9.02
N LEU A 96 -3.69 6.65 9.36
CA LEU A 96 -3.82 7.84 10.20
C LEU A 96 -4.74 8.89 9.58
N VAL A 97 -4.60 9.13 8.27
CA VAL A 97 -5.46 10.07 7.57
C VAL A 97 -6.89 9.56 7.53
N THR A 98 -7.11 8.29 7.16
CA THR A 98 -8.48 7.72 7.14
C THR A 98 -9.16 7.81 8.51
N PHE A 99 -8.42 7.52 9.58
CA PHE A 99 -8.96 7.58 10.93
C PHE A 99 -9.26 9.02 11.36
N THR A 100 -8.34 9.94 11.12
CA THR A 100 -8.57 11.37 11.42
C THR A 100 -9.65 11.99 10.53
N SER A 101 -9.93 11.43 9.36
CA SER A 101 -11.04 11.86 8.50
C SER A 101 -12.43 11.64 9.12
N LEU A 102 -12.58 10.78 10.14
CA LEU A 102 -13.83 10.63 10.89
C LEU A 102 -14.31 11.96 11.49
N VAL A 103 -13.37 12.84 11.81
CA VAL A 103 -13.62 14.15 12.41
C VAL A 103 -14.42 15.07 11.48
N TYR A 104 -14.32 14.86 10.16
CA TYR A 104 -15.06 15.63 9.16
C TYR A 104 -16.44 15.03 8.83
N CYS A 105 -16.82 13.90 9.44
CA CYS A 105 -18.17 13.36 9.28
C CYS A 105 -19.19 14.33 9.88
N ARG A 106 -20.38 14.43 9.28
CA ARG A 106 -21.44 15.38 9.68
C ARG A 106 -21.78 15.34 11.18
N ASP A 107 -21.71 14.16 11.79
CA ASP A 107 -22.02 13.99 13.21
C ASP A 107 -20.93 14.57 14.13
N PHE A 108 -19.69 14.68 13.65
CA PHE A 108 -18.54 15.17 14.43
C PHE A 108 -18.06 16.57 14.03
N SER A 109 -18.39 17.04 12.83
CA SER A 109 -17.96 18.35 12.32
C SER A 109 -18.44 19.52 13.18
N GLY A 110 -19.54 19.34 13.92
CA GLY A 110 -20.07 20.36 14.84
C GLY A 110 -19.23 20.59 16.11
N TYR A 111 -18.32 19.68 16.45
CA TYR A 111 -17.50 19.78 17.68
C TYR A 111 -16.21 20.58 17.50
N LEU A 112 -15.84 20.94 16.27
CA LEU A 112 -14.61 21.67 15.95
C LEU A 112 -14.92 22.99 15.26
N THR A 113 -14.11 24.01 15.55
CA THR A 113 -14.18 25.28 14.82
C THR A 113 -13.62 25.12 13.40
N SER A 114 -14.03 26.00 12.49
CA SER A 114 -13.56 25.99 11.09
C SER A 114 -12.03 26.10 10.99
N ASP A 115 -11.40 26.85 11.88
CA ASP A 115 -9.94 27.02 11.91
C ASP A 115 -9.25 25.70 12.31
N GLN A 116 -9.77 25.02 13.34
CA GLN A 116 -9.25 23.71 13.77
C GLN A 116 -9.40 22.63 12.70
N GLN A 117 -10.52 22.64 11.97
CA GLN A 117 -10.72 21.74 10.83
C GLN A 117 -9.72 22.00 9.71
N THR A 118 -9.36 23.27 9.48
CA THR A 118 -8.37 23.68 8.49
C THR A 118 -6.97 23.23 8.90
N ASP A 119 -6.59 23.44 10.15
CA ASP A 119 -5.29 23.02 10.69
C ASP A 119 -5.12 21.49 10.64
N LEU A 120 -6.16 20.74 11.00
CA LEU A 120 -6.17 19.29 10.87
C LEU A 120 -6.02 18.84 9.42
N GLY A 121 -6.63 19.57 8.48
CA GLY A 121 -6.56 19.27 7.05
C GLY A 121 -5.14 19.45 6.52
N PHE A 122 -4.47 20.55 6.91
CA PHE A 122 -3.05 20.73 6.61
C PHE A 122 -2.16 19.66 7.24
N GLY A 123 -2.49 19.23 8.47
CA GLY A 123 -1.84 18.09 9.11
C GLY A 123 -1.96 16.81 8.30
N GLN A 124 -3.16 16.49 7.80
CA GLN A 124 -3.41 15.32 6.96
C GLN A 124 -2.64 15.39 5.64
N ILE A 125 -2.58 16.55 4.99
CA ILE A 125 -1.78 16.77 3.77
C ILE A 125 -0.29 16.50 4.06
N GLY A 126 0.23 17.05 5.17
CA GLY A 126 1.62 16.81 5.59
C GLY A 126 1.92 15.33 5.81
N ILE A 127 1.01 14.61 6.48
CA ILE A 127 1.12 13.15 6.70
C ILE A 127 1.13 12.39 5.37
N PHE A 128 0.27 12.75 4.41
CA PHE A 128 0.26 12.13 3.08
C PHE A 128 1.58 12.34 2.32
N ILE A 129 2.13 13.56 2.36
CA ILE A 129 3.43 13.87 1.74
C ILE A 129 4.54 13.00 2.37
N LEU A 130 4.52 12.84 3.70
CA LEU A 130 5.46 11.96 4.40
C LEU A 130 5.29 10.48 3.99
N GLY A 131 4.07 10.02 3.75
CA GLY A 131 3.81 8.67 3.26
C GLY A 131 4.33 8.44 1.84
N LEU A 132 4.22 9.43 0.96
CA LEU A 132 4.73 9.37 -0.42
C LEU A 132 6.26 9.37 -0.49
N LEU A 133 6.96 9.92 0.50
CA LEU A 133 8.42 9.92 0.58
C LEU A 133 9.00 8.50 0.71
N GLY A 134 8.28 7.56 1.34
CA GLY A 134 8.76 6.17 1.51
C GLY A 134 9.09 5.47 0.18
N PRO A 135 8.13 5.35 -0.75
CA PRO A 135 8.35 4.80 -2.08
C PRO A 135 9.39 5.54 -2.90
N LEU A 136 9.44 6.88 -2.78
CA LEU A 136 10.43 7.72 -3.46
C LEU A 136 11.85 7.38 -2.99
N ILE A 137 12.06 7.23 -1.69
CA ILE A 137 13.34 6.82 -1.11
C ILE A 137 13.73 5.42 -1.58
N GLN A 138 12.79 4.45 -1.54
CA GLN A 138 13.04 3.10 -2.04
C GLN A 138 13.42 3.08 -3.53
N LEU A 139 12.73 3.86 -4.35
CA LEU A 139 13.02 4.00 -5.77
C LEU A 139 14.40 4.61 -5.99
N GLY A 140 14.74 5.67 -5.25
CA GLY A 140 16.05 6.31 -5.30
C GLY A 140 17.19 5.35 -4.92
N PHE A 141 17.02 4.56 -3.87
CA PHE A 141 17.98 3.53 -3.47
C PHE A 141 18.17 2.46 -4.56
N LYS A 142 17.06 1.98 -5.15
CA LYS A 142 17.10 0.98 -6.22
C LYS A 142 17.82 1.52 -7.46
N LEU A 143 17.47 2.73 -7.89
CA LEU A 143 18.09 3.40 -9.02
C LEU A 143 19.60 3.62 -8.80
N SER A 144 19.99 4.08 -7.60
CA SER A 144 21.40 4.29 -7.26
C SER A 144 22.20 2.99 -7.32
N ARG A 145 21.63 1.89 -6.81
CA ARG A 145 22.26 0.58 -6.85
C ARG A 145 22.41 0.05 -8.29
N ASP A 146 21.38 0.21 -9.12
CA ASP A 146 21.41 -0.22 -10.51
C ASP A 146 22.42 0.60 -11.34
N LEU A 147 22.54 1.91 -11.08
CA LEU A 147 23.56 2.77 -11.69
C LEU A 147 24.99 2.35 -11.29
N GLN A 148 25.23 2.03 -10.01
CA GLN A 148 26.53 1.52 -9.56
C GLN A 148 26.91 0.21 -10.24
N GLN A 149 25.95 -0.71 -10.41
CA GLN A 149 26.18 -1.98 -11.11
C GLN A 149 26.49 -1.78 -12.60
N CYS A 150 25.78 -0.86 -13.28
CA CYS A 150 26.08 -0.50 -14.67
C CYS A 150 27.47 0.14 -14.80
N TYR A 151 27.85 1.03 -13.88
CA TYR A 151 29.17 1.65 -13.86
C TYR A 151 30.29 0.60 -13.66
N GLN A 152 30.11 -0.35 -12.74
CA GLN A 152 31.07 -1.44 -12.54
C GLN A 152 31.18 -2.38 -13.74
N LYS A 153 30.05 -2.72 -14.39
CA LYS A 153 30.05 -3.52 -15.63
C LYS A 153 30.80 -2.84 -16.77
N ASN A 154 30.65 -1.53 -16.93
CA ASN A 154 31.38 -0.77 -17.95
C ASN A 154 32.87 -0.62 -17.60
N LYS A 155 33.22 -0.54 -16.31
CA LYS A 155 34.62 -0.49 -15.87
C LYS A 155 35.38 -1.83 -15.98
N GLN A 156 34.68 -2.97 -16.02
CA GLN A 156 35.26 -4.30 -16.27
C GLN A 156 35.38 -4.68 -17.75
N LYS A 157 34.87 -3.85 -18.67
CA LYS A 157 34.93 -4.05 -20.13
C LYS A 157 35.90 -3.12 -20.91
N PRO A 158 37.05 -2.63 -20.38
CA PRO A 158 37.81 -1.62 -21.14
C PRO A 158 38.74 -2.16 -22.24
N GLU A 159 39.01 -3.46 -22.39
CA GLU A 159 39.93 -3.94 -23.45
C GLU A 159 39.48 -5.26 -24.09
N LEU A 160 38.72 -5.14 -25.18
CA LEU A 160 38.57 -6.16 -26.23
C LEU A 160 38.27 -5.40 -27.53
N LEU A 161 39.23 -4.59 -27.96
CA LEU A 161 39.27 -3.91 -29.25
C LEU A 161 40.73 -3.85 -29.70
#